data_AF-A0A929GM57-F1
#
_entry.id   AF-A0A929GM57-F1
#
_cell.length_a   1.000
_cell.length_b   1.000
_cell.length_c   1.000
_cell.angle_alpha   90.00
_cell.angle_beta   90.00
_cell.angle_gamma   90.00
#
_symmetry.space_group_name_H-M   'P 1'
#
loop_
_entity.id
_entity.type
_entity.pdbx_description
1 polymer ?
#
loop_
_entity_poly.entity_id
_entity_poly.type
_entity_poly.pdbx_seq_one_letter_code
_entity_poly.pdbx_strand_id
1 'polypeptide(L)'
;MYKIIRYSESDIMSDLICENYPMLLVMSRFGISLGFGDSSILKVCQENKVDVKTFLAVVNLLVDDDSYVPDDISEISLVSLLGYLKNSHKYFLEFRFPIIRQELMKAIDYGKTDVSKVIIRFYDEYVVEVRRHMNYEEDNLFPYVDKLIAGEKQKSYNIGVFSRQHDKIDTKLSELKDIIIKYFPAEGTNELNATLFDIFSCSQDLASHNKIEDALFVPIVEILEKKLKH
;
A
#
# COMPACT_ATOMS: atom_id res chain seq x y z
N MET A 1 -20.22 -1.27 21.06
CA MET A 1 -19.49 -2.27 20.25
C MET A 1 -18.15 -2.48 20.90
N TYR A 2 -17.81 -3.73 21.23
CA TYR A 2 -16.45 -4.06 21.67
C TYR A 2 -15.53 -3.86 20.46
N LYS A 3 -14.47 -3.07 20.62
CA LYS A 3 -13.43 -2.91 19.60
C LYS A 3 -12.80 -4.29 19.40
N ILE A 4 -13.02 -4.94 18.26
CA ILE A 4 -12.30 -6.17 17.90
C ILE A 4 -10.82 -5.81 17.96
N ILE A 5 -10.08 -6.47 18.85
CA ILE A 5 -8.67 -6.14 19.09
C ILE A 5 -7.84 -6.73 17.93
N ARG A 6 -8.22 -7.90 17.41
CA ARG A 6 -7.58 -8.59 16.27
C ARG A 6 -8.59 -9.50 15.56
N TYR A 7 -8.51 -9.55 14.25
CA TYR A 7 -9.23 -10.52 13.41
C TYR A 7 -8.52 -11.88 13.40
N SER A 8 -9.31 -12.93 13.24
CA SER A 8 -8.95 -14.33 13.26
C SER A 8 -9.52 -15.07 12.04
N GLU A 9 -9.06 -16.30 11.84
CA GLU A 9 -9.48 -17.16 10.73
C GLU A 9 -11.00 -17.44 10.69
N SER A 10 -11.67 -17.42 11.85
CA SER A 10 -13.10 -17.70 11.99
C SER A 10 -14.00 -16.49 11.78
N ASP A 11 -13.46 -15.27 11.78
CA ASP A 11 -14.27 -14.06 11.59
C ASP A 11 -14.82 -13.98 10.16
N ILE A 12 -15.96 -13.32 10.00
CA ILE A 12 -16.64 -13.21 8.71
C ILE A 12 -15.97 -12.12 7.87
N MET A 13 -15.64 -12.44 6.61
CA MET A 13 -14.95 -11.50 5.71
C MET A 13 -15.78 -10.23 5.44
N SER A 14 -17.11 -10.34 5.35
CA SER A 14 -17.97 -9.17 5.15
C SER A 14 -17.96 -8.22 6.34
N ASP A 15 -17.85 -8.76 7.56
CA ASP A 15 -17.86 -7.96 8.78
C ASP A 15 -16.56 -7.15 8.90
N LEU A 16 -15.41 -7.78 8.60
CA LEU A 16 -14.11 -7.10 8.48
C LEU A 16 -14.19 -5.86 7.57
N ILE A 17 -14.80 -6.00 6.39
CA ILE A 17 -14.91 -4.90 5.44
C ILE A 17 -15.89 -3.82 5.92
N CYS A 18 -17.04 -4.22 6.47
CA CYS A 18 -18.05 -3.28 6.94
C CYS A 18 -17.56 -2.44 8.12
N GLU A 19 -16.70 -3.02 8.97
CA GLU A 19 -16.08 -2.34 10.10
C GLU A 19 -14.86 -1.50 9.69
N ASN A 20 -14.14 -1.90 8.63
CA ASN A 20 -12.95 -1.22 8.15
C ASN A 20 -12.91 -1.20 6.60
N TYR A 21 -13.57 -0.21 5.99
CA TYR A 21 -13.69 -0.09 4.53
C TYR A 21 -12.36 -0.11 3.75
N PRO A 22 -11.23 0.46 4.25
CA PRO A 22 -9.91 0.27 3.64
C PRO A 22 -9.52 -1.19 3.34
N MET A 23 -10.09 -2.18 4.04
CA MET A 23 -9.83 -3.60 3.79
C MET A 23 -10.26 -4.06 2.39
N LEU A 24 -11.14 -3.31 1.71
CA LEU A 24 -11.45 -3.55 0.29
C LEU A 24 -10.19 -3.50 -0.58
N LEU A 25 -9.28 -2.55 -0.32
CA LEU A 25 -8.04 -2.41 -1.08
C LEU A 25 -7.06 -3.54 -0.73
N VAL A 26 -7.00 -3.92 0.55
CA VAL A 26 -6.18 -5.05 1.01
C VAL A 26 -6.60 -6.33 0.29
N MET A 27 -7.89 -6.64 0.27
CA MET A 27 -8.43 -7.82 -0.41
C MET A 27 -8.14 -7.80 -1.91
N SER A 28 -8.36 -6.65 -2.56
CA SER A 28 -8.08 -6.50 -3.99
C SER A 28 -6.62 -6.79 -4.33
N ARG A 29 -5.68 -6.35 -3.48
CA ARG A 29 -4.23 -6.60 -3.65
C ARG A 29 -3.83 -8.05 -3.42
N PHE A 30 -4.55 -8.78 -2.57
CA PHE A 30 -4.43 -10.23 -2.46
C PHE A 30 -5.12 -10.98 -3.61
N GLY A 31 -5.80 -10.28 -4.52
CA GLY A 31 -6.54 -10.90 -5.64
C GLY A 31 -7.89 -11.49 -5.22
N ILE A 32 -8.39 -11.14 -4.04
CA ILE A 32 -9.68 -11.61 -3.52
C ILE A 32 -10.79 -10.74 -4.11
N SER A 33 -11.72 -11.37 -4.84
CA SER A 33 -12.90 -10.71 -5.38
C SER A 33 -14.06 -10.68 -4.37
N LEU A 34 -14.97 -9.71 -4.52
CA LEU A 34 -16.20 -9.64 -3.73
C LEU A 34 -17.16 -10.80 -4.07
N GLY A 35 -18.15 -11.03 -3.20
CA GLY A 35 -19.20 -12.05 -3.42
C GLY A 35 -19.04 -13.33 -2.62
N PHE A 36 -18.34 -13.30 -1.49
CA PHE A 36 -18.08 -14.46 -0.61
C PHE A 36 -19.21 -14.79 0.38
N GLY A 37 -20.30 -14.01 0.39
CA GLY A 37 -21.42 -14.19 1.33
C GLY A 37 -20.96 -14.12 2.79
N ASP A 38 -21.49 -15.00 3.64
CA ASP A 38 -21.14 -15.09 5.06
C ASP A 38 -19.94 -16.04 5.30
N SER A 39 -19.02 -16.15 4.34
CA SER A 39 -17.86 -17.03 4.48
C SER A 39 -16.81 -16.43 5.43
N SER A 40 -16.17 -17.28 6.22
CA SER A 40 -15.07 -16.87 7.10
C SER A 40 -13.82 -16.45 6.33
N ILE A 41 -12.95 -15.68 6.97
CA ILE A 41 -11.65 -15.26 6.42
C ILE A 41 -10.84 -16.45 5.94
N LEU A 42 -10.78 -17.54 6.73
CA LEU A 42 -10.10 -18.78 6.35
C LEU A 42 -10.58 -19.32 5.00
N LYS A 43 -11.90 -19.48 4.87
CA LYS A 43 -12.50 -20.07 3.67
C LYS A 43 -12.25 -19.20 2.45
N VAL A 44 -12.44 -17.88 2.58
CA VAL A 44 -12.20 -16.93 1.48
C VAL A 44 -10.74 -16.95 1.04
N CYS A 45 -9.79 -16.93 1.97
CA CYS A 45 -8.37 -16.98 1.63
C CYS A 45 -8.02 -18.31 0.93
N GLN A 46 -8.51 -19.45 1.43
CA GLN A 46 -8.28 -20.76 0.81
C GLN A 46 -8.84 -20.85 -0.62
N GLU A 47 -10.07 -20.38 -0.85
CA GLU A 47 -10.70 -20.38 -2.18
C GLU A 47 -9.93 -19.50 -3.19
N ASN A 48 -9.31 -18.42 -2.71
CA ASN A 48 -8.53 -17.49 -3.53
C ASN A 48 -7.02 -17.83 -3.55
N LYS A 49 -6.59 -18.94 -2.92
CA LYS A 49 -5.19 -19.37 -2.80
C LYS A 49 -4.27 -18.31 -2.15
N VAL A 50 -4.81 -17.59 -1.19
CA VAL A 50 -4.09 -16.61 -0.37
C VAL A 50 -3.67 -17.28 0.93
N ASP A 51 -2.42 -17.06 1.33
CA ASP A 51 -1.93 -17.52 2.63
C ASP A 51 -2.64 -16.75 3.76
N VAL A 52 -3.42 -17.48 4.57
CA VAL A 52 -4.33 -16.91 5.57
C VAL A 52 -3.55 -16.16 6.65
N LYS A 53 -2.39 -16.67 7.06
CA LYS A 53 -1.53 -16.05 8.07
C LYS A 53 -0.97 -14.71 7.57
N THR A 54 -0.54 -14.66 6.31
CA THR A 54 -0.10 -13.42 5.66
C THR A 54 -1.23 -12.41 5.54
N PHE A 55 -2.43 -12.85 5.14
CA PHE A 55 -3.59 -11.98 5.05
C PHE A 55 -3.93 -11.36 6.42
N LEU A 56 -4.02 -12.19 7.47
CA LEU A 56 -4.31 -11.73 8.83
C LEU A 56 -3.20 -10.85 9.39
N ALA A 57 -1.93 -11.11 9.08
CA ALA A 57 -0.83 -10.25 9.49
C ALA A 57 -0.95 -8.84 8.90
N VAL A 58 -1.27 -8.74 7.60
CA VAL A 58 -1.50 -7.45 6.94
C VAL A 58 -2.75 -6.75 7.50
N VAL A 59 -3.87 -7.45 7.61
CA VAL A 59 -5.13 -6.90 8.13
C VAL A 59 -4.94 -6.37 9.55
N ASN A 60 -4.39 -7.18 10.45
CA ASN A 60 -4.25 -6.79 11.85
C ASN A 60 -3.23 -5.67 12.05
N LEU A 61 -2.16 -5.61 11.24
CA LEU A 61 -1.20 -4.50 11.27
C LEU A 61 -1.85 -3.16 10.90
N LEU A 62 -2.78 -3.17 9.95
CA LEU A 62 -3.46 -1.96 9.47
C LEU A 62 -4.66 -1.56 10.35
N VAL A 63 -5.25 -2.50 11.08
CA VAL A 63 -6.36 -2.23 12.02
C VAL A 63 -5.85 -1.75 13.37
N ASP A 64 -4.76 -2.35 13.88
CA ASP A 64 -4.22 -2.10 15.22
C ASP A 64 -2.93 -1.27 15.12
N ASP A 65 -3.14 0.05 15.03
CA ASP A 65 -2.25 1.05 14.44
C ASP A 65 -0.82 1.15 15.01
N ASP A 66 -0.47 0.48 16.11
CA ASP A 66 0.91 0.42 16.62
C ASP A 66 1.21 -0.77 17.57
N SER A 67 0.20 -1.55 17.99
CA SER A 67 0.37 -2.60 19.01
C SER A 67 0.41 -4.03 18.45
N TYR A 68 0.17 -4.16 17.14
CA TYR A 68 0.24 -5.45 16.48
C TYR A 68 1.68 -5.90 16.24
N VAL A 69 2.04 -7.00 16.87
CA VAL A 69 3.25 -7.78 16.57
C VAL A 69 2.77 -9.18 16.21
N PRO A 70 3.08 -9.70 15.01
CA PRO A 70 2.78 -11.09 14.66
C PRO A 70 3.42 -12.04 15.67
N ASP A 71 2.68 -13.05 16.12
CA ASP A 71 3.19 -14.03 17.10
C ASP A 71 4.41 -14.79 16.56
N ASP A 72 4.38 -15.17 15.27
CA ASP A 72 5.53 -15.69 14.54
C ASP A 72 5.57 -15.15 13.12
N ILE A 73 6.42 -14.14 12.92
CA ILE A 73 6.64 -13.52 11.61
C ILE A 73 7.20 -14.49 10.57
N SER A 74 7.79 -15.62 10.99
CA SER A 74 8.37 -16.63 10.09
C SER A 74 7.33 -17.54 9.44
N GLU A 75 6.09 -17.52 9.92
CA GLU A 75 4.96 -18.22 9.31
C GLU A 75 4.29 -17.42 8.19
N ILE A 76 4.67 -16.15 8.01
CA ILE A 76 4.16 -15.30 6.93
C ILE A 76 4.81 -15.73 5.60
N SER A 77 3.96 -15.97 4.61
CA SER A 77 4.38 -16.33 3.25
C SER A 77 4.93 -15.12 2.52
N LEU A 78 6.25 -15.08 2.36
CA LEU A 78 6.94 -14.04 1.60
C LEU A 78 6.49 -13.98 0.14
N VAL A 79 6.10 -15.12 -0.45
CA VAL A 79 5.53 -15.19 -1.80
C VAL A 79 4.19 -14.47 -1.88
N SER A 80 3.31 -14.69 -0.90
CA SER A 80 2.01 -14.01 -0.80
C SER A 80 2.19 -12.50 -0.59
N LEU A 81 3.12 -12.12 0.28
CA LEU A 81 3.41 -10.72 0.59
C LEU A 81 4.03 -9.97 -0.61
N LEU A 82 4.94 -10.61 -1.36
CA LEU A 82 5.46 -10.06 -2.61
C LEU A 82 4.35 -9.85 -3.64
N GLY A 83 3.46 -10.83 -3.80
CA GLY A 83 2.29 -10.70 -4.69
C GLY A 83 1.42 -9.50 -4.30
N TYR A 84 1.18 -9.32 -3.00
CA TYR A 84 0.45 -8.17 -2.47
C TYR A 84 1.13 -6.82 -2.79
N LEU A 85 2.44 -6.70 -2.55
CA LEU A 85 3.19 -5.45 -2.81
C LEU A 85 3.21 -5.11 -4.31
N LYS A 86 3.51 -6.09 -5.18
CA LYS A 86 3.45 -5.93 -6.64
C LYS A 86 2.07 -5.48 -7.14
N ASN A 87 1.00 -6.09 -6.62
CA ASN A 87 -0.36 -5.68 -6.95
C ASN A 87 -0.70 -4.27 -6.42
N SER A 88 -0.12 -3.87 -5.29
CA SER A 88 -0.24 -2.50 -4.75
C SER A 88 0.41 -1.49 -5.70
N HIS A 89 1.62 -1.76 -6.21
CA HIS A 89 2.30 -0.89 -7.16
C HIS A 89 1.48 -0.69 -8.43
N LYS A 90 0.97 -1.80 -8.98
CA LYS A 90 0.09 -1.76 -10.15
C LYS A 90 -1.14 -0.88 -9.89
N TYR A 91 -1.80 -1.07 -8.75
CA TYR A 91 -2.95 -0.27 -8.35
C TYR A 91 -2.63 1.23 -8.28
N PHE A 92 -1.54 1.62 -7.63
CA PHE A 92 -1.18 3.03 -7.53
C PHE A 92 -0.80 3.63 -8.90
N LEU A 93 0.12 2.98 -9.61
CA LEU A 93 0.74 3.53 -10.82
C LEU A 93 -0.13 3.47 -12.06
N GLU A 94 -0.97 2.44 -12.20
CA GLU A 94 -1.78 2.20 -13.39
C GLU A 94 -3.25 2.59 -13.23
N PHE A 95 -3.74 2.70 -11.99
CA PHE A 95 -5.16 2.98 -11.72
C PHE A 95 -5.37 4.26 -10.90
N ARG A 96 -4.87 4.32 -9.66
CA ARG A 96 -5.24 5.39 -8.72
C ARG A 96 -4.65 6.74 -9.12
N PHE A 97 -3.35 6.82 -9.41
CA PHE A 97 -2.75 8.10 -9.80
C PHE A 97 -3.31 8.66 -11.12
N PRO A 98 -3.48 7.86 -12.20
CA PRO A 98 -4.13 8.37 -13.41
C PRO A 98 -5.53 8.95 -13.17
N ILE A 99 -6.35 8.30 -12.34
CA ILE A 99 -7.70 8.76 -12.00
C ILE A 99 -7.67 10.08 -11.23
N ILE A 100 -6.90 10.14 -10.14
CA ILE A 100 -6.75 11.36 -9.33
C ILE A 100 -6.28 12.52 -10.20
N ARG A 101 -5.32 12.29 -11.09
CA ARG A 101 -4.82 13.32 -11.99
C ARG A 101 -5.94 13.89 -12.87
N GLN A 102 -6.77 13.02 -13.45
CA GLN A 102 -7.89 13.44 -14.28
C GLN A 102 -8.96 14.21 -13.50
N GLU A 103 -9.27 13.77 -12.29
CA GLU A 103 -10.21 14.42 -11.37
C GLU A 103 -9.68 15.81 -10.97
N LEU A 104 -8.40 15.88 -10.60
CA LEU A 104 -7.72 17.12 -10.22
C LEU A 104 -7.70 18.13 -11.36
N MET A 105 -7.36 17.72 -12.58
CA MET A 105 -7.36 18.60 -13.75
C MET A 105 -8.73 19.23 -14.00
N LYS A 106 -9.82 18.45 -13.79
CA LYS A 106 -11.19 18.95 -13.93
C LYS A 106 -11.54 19.90 -12.80
N ALA A 107 -11.24 19.53 -11.55
CA ALA A 107 -11.61 20.28 -10.35
C ALA A 107 -10.94 21.66 -10.26
N ILE A 108 -9.73 21.82 -10.79
CA ILE A 108 -8.98 23.09 -10.75
C ILE A 108 -9.08 23.91 -12.04
N ASP A 109 -9.93 23.50 -12.99
CA ASP A 109 -10.03 24.12 -14.32
C ASP A 109 -8.64 24.29 -14.98
N TYR A 110 -7.93 23.17 -15.16
CA TYR A 110 -6.53 23.17 -15.59
C TYR A 110 -6.29 24.07 -16.82
N GLY A 111 -5.29 24.94 -16.69
CA GLY A 111 -4.83 25.83 -17.76
C GLY A 111 -5.46 27.22 -17.72
N LYS A 112 -6.53 27.45 -16.96
CA LYS A 112 -7.15 28.79 -16.82
C LYS A 112 -6.29 29.75 -15.97
N THR A 113 -5.53 29.23 -15.01
CA THR A 113 -4.63 30.01 -14.15
C THR A 113 -3.24 29.40 -14.09
N ASP A 114 -2.20 30.20 -13.82
CA ASP A 114 -0.86 29.65 -13.63
C ASP A 114 -0.76 28.78 -12.37
N VAL A 115 -1.57 29.07 -11.35
CA VAL A 115 -1.67 28.24 -10.14
C VAL A 115 -2.15 26.83 -10.49
N SER A 116 -3.16 26.69 -11.36
CA SER A 116 -3.65 25.36 -11.79
C SER A 116 -2.56 24.53 -12.49
N LYS A 117 -1.65 25.18 -13.23
CA LYS A 117 -0.52 24.51 -13.89
C LYS A 117 0.52 24.05 -12.89
N VAL A 118 0.83 24.89 -11.89
CA VAL A 118 1.77 24.56 -10.82
C VAL A 118 1.28 23.36 -10.01
N ILE A 119 -0.01 23.31 -9.66
CA ILE A 119 -0.62 22.19 -8.93
C ILE A 119 -0.43 20.86 -9.68
N ILE A 120 -0.74 20.82 -10.98
CA ILE A 120 -0.55 19.60 -11.79
C ILE A 120 0.93 19.24 -11.95
N ARG A 121 1.81 20.24 -12.13
CA ARG A 121 3.25 19.96 -12.22
C ARG A 121 3.76 19.32 -10.94
N PHE A 122 3.34 19.83 -9.79
CA PHE A 122 3.71 19.26 -8.49
C PHE A 122 3.18 17.84 -8.32
N TYR A 123 1.92 17.59 -8.70
CA TYR A 123 1.34 16.24 -8.72
C TYR A 123 2.13 15.28 -9.63
N ASP A 124 2.50 15.72 -10.83
CA ASP A 124 3.26 14.90 -11.78
C ASP A 124 4.67 14.59 -11.27
N GLU A 125 5.36 15.58 -10.69
CA GLU A 125 6.66 15.41 -10.04
C GLU A 125 6.57 14.38 -8.89
N TYR A 126 5.51 14.46 -8.08
CA TYR A 126 5.24 13.48 -7.02
C TYR A 126 5.07 12.05 -7.56
N VAL A 127 4.22 11.86 -8.59
CA VAL A 127 3.98 10.54 -9.18
C VAL A 127 5.26 9.96 -9.81
N VAL A 128 6.12 10.79 -10.40
CA VAL A 128 7.42 10.36 -10.94
C VAL A 128 8.32 9.80 -9.83
N GLU A 129 8.31 10.40 -8.65
CA GLU A 129 9.12 9.93 -7.52
C GLU A 129 8.61 8.61 -6.94
N VAL A 130 7.30 8.49 -6.71
CA VAL A 130 6.69 7.22 -6.30
C VAL A 130 7.01 6.12 -7.31
N ARG A 131 6.87 6.41 -8.61
CA ARG A 131 7.18 5.46 -9.67
C ARG A 131 8.66 5.04 -9.65
N ARG A 132 9.58 5.98 -9.42
CA ARG A 132 11.01 5.67 -9.35
C ARG A 132 11.33 4.71 -8.20
N HIS A 133 10.70 4.91 -7.05
CA HIS A 133 10.84 4.05 -5.89
C HIS A 133 10.28 2.64 -6.13
N MET A 134 9.02 2.54 -6.55
CA MET A 134 8.39 1.24 -6.85
C MET A 134 9.13 0.50 -7.97
N ASN A 135 9.62 1.20 -9.00
CA ASN A 135 10.42 0.58 -10.05
C ASN A 135 11.76 0.05 -9.50
N TYR A 136 12.41 0.76 -8.57
CA TYR A 136 13.62 0.25 -7.94
C TYR A 136 13.36 -1.08 -7.24
N GLU A 137 12.23 -1.19 -6.54
CA GLU A 137 11.84 -2.43 -5.88
C GLU A 137 11.56 -3.55 -6.88
N GLU A 138 10.75 -3.30 -7.91
CA GLU A 138 10.41 -4.27 -8.95
C GLU A 138 11.65 -4.76 -9.73
N ASP A 139 12.59 -3.86 -10.03
CA ASP A 139 13.75 -4.18 -10.86
C ASP A 139 14.94 -4.74 -10.07
N ASN A 140 15.02 -4.47 -8.76
CA ASN A 140 16.18 -4.82 -7.94
C ASN A 140 15.82 -5.61 -6.68
N LEU A 141 14.93 -5.09 -5.84
CA LEU A 141 14.62 -5.69 -4.54
C LEU A 141 13.85 -7.00 -4.69
N PHE A 142 12.73 -7.00 -5.40
CA PHE A 142 11.88 -8.19 -5.55
C PHE A 142 12.62 -9.32 -6.27
N PRO A 143 13.38 -9.10 -7.35
CA PRO A 143 14.21 -10.14 -7.95
C PRO A 143 15.30 -10.69 -7.01
N TYR A 144 15.84 -9.86 -6.13
CA TYR A 144 16.75 -10.31 -5.08
C TYR A 144 16.03 -11.21 -4.07
N VAL A 145 14.84 -10.82 -3.61
CA VAL A 145 14.03 -11.62 -2.69
C VAL A 145 13.57 -12.92 -3.32
N ASP A 146 13.17 -12.93 -4.60
CA ASP A 146 12.82 -14.15 -5.34
C ASP A 146 13.99 -15.15 -5.34
N LYS A 147 15.24 -14.67 -5.50
CA LYS A 147 16.44 -15.51 -5.40
C LYS A 147 16.69 -16.01 -3.98
N LEU A 148 16.48 -15.18 -2.96
CA LEU A 148 16.56 -15.63 -1.56
C LEU A 148 15.53 -16.74 -1.28
N ILE A 149 14.31 -16.62 -1.79
CA ILE A 149 13.28 -17.67 -1.66
C ILE A 149 13.75 -18.97 -2.34
N ALA A 150 14.46 -18.87 -3.47
CA ALA A 150 15.07 -20.01 -4.14
C ALA A 150 16.32 -20.58 -3.42
N GLY A 151 16.74 -19.97 -2.30
CA GLY A 151 17.94 -20.35 -1.54
C GLY A 151 19.25 -19.77 -2.09
N GLU A 152 19.19 -18.86 -3.06
CA GLU A 152 20.34 -18.25 -3.71
C GLU A 152 20.69 -16.90 -3.08
N LYS A 153 21.59 -16.90 -2.10
CA LYS A 153 22.06 -15.66 -1.47
C LYS A 153 23.12 -14.95 -2.32
N GLN A 154 22.85 -13.70 -2.71
CA GLN A 154 23.83 -12.84 -3.36
C GLN A 154 24.73 -12.12 -2.32
N LYS A 155 26.00 -11.89 -2.65
CA LYS A 155 26.94 -11.15 -1.78
C LYS A 155 26.89 -9.64 -1.96
N SER A 156 26.49 -9.17 -3.14
CA SER A 156 26.55 -7.76 -3.55
C SER A 156 25.34 -6.92 -3.12
N TYR A 157 24.28 -7.56 -2.63
CA TYR A 157 23.04 -6.91 -2.24
C TYR A 157 22.48 -7.53 -0.96
N ASN A 158 21.84 -6.71 -0.13
CA ASN A 158 21.06 -7.15 1.04
C ASN A 158 19.92 -6.16 1.29
N ILE A 159 18.92 -6.60 2.06
CA ILE A 159 17.74 -5.79 2.39
C ILE A 159 18.09 -4.48 3.09
N GLY A 160 19.20 -4.44 3.84
CA GLY A 160 19.68 -3.20 4.46
C GLY A 160 20.07 -2.11 3.45
N VAL A 161 20.36 -2.44 2.19
CA VAL A 161 20.54 -1.44 1.11
C VAL A 161 19.23 -0.71 0.84
N PHE A 162 18.12 -1.45 0.75
CA PHE A 162 16.78 -0.90 0.57
C PHE A 162 16.35 -0.05 1.77
N SER A 163 16.45 -0.56 3.00
CA SER A 163 16.01 0.16 4.20
C SER A 163 16.73 1.50 4.42
N ARG A 164 17.95 1.67 3.91
CA ARG A 164 18.68 2.96 3.97
C ARG A 164 18.23 3.97 2.91
N GLN A 165 17.62 3.49 1.82
CA GLN A 165 17.19 4.28 0.67
C GLN A 165 15.67 4.46 0.63
N HIS A 166 14.93 3.82 1.53
CA HIS A 166 13.49 3.97 1.68
C HIS A 166 13.19 5.40 2.16
N ASP A 167 13.06 6.31 1.19
CA ASP A 167 12.67 7.69 1.41
C ASP A 167 11.18 7.74 1.70
N LYS A 168 10.78 8.60 2.66
CA LYS A 168 9.37 8.84 2.96
C LYS A 168 8.76 9.72 1.87
N ILE A 169 8.32 9.08 0.79
CA ILE A 169 7.65 9.72 -0.35
C ILE A 169 6.37 10.47 0.11
N ASP A 170 5.84 10.14 1.29
CA ASP A 170 4.67 10.76 1.94
C ASP A 170 4.76 12.29 2.14
N THR A 171 5.97 12.84 2.23
CA THR A 171 6.18 14.28 2.55
C THR A 171 5.65 15.21 1.47
N LYS A 172 5.87 14.89 0.19
CA LYS A 172 5.45 15.74 -0.94
C LYS A 172 3.96 15.77 -1.14
N LEU A 173 3.27 14.64 -0.96
CA LEU A 173 1.81 14.64 -1.01
C LEU A 173 1.21 15.62 -0.01
N SER A 174 1.80 15.72 1.19
CA SER A 174 1.35 16.69 2.22
C SER A 174 1.53 18.15 1.78
N GLU A 175 2.62 18.47 1.07
CA GLU A 175 2.84 19.80 0.49
C GLU A 175 1.80 20.13 -0.59
N LEU A 176 1.44 19.17 -1.45
CA LEU A 176 0.38 19.36 -2.46
C LEU A 176 -0.96 19.71 -1.79
N LYS A 177 -1.32 18.99 -0.71
CA LYS A 177 -2.54 19.26 0.06
C LYS A 177 -2.53 20.70 0.57
N ASP A 178 -1.41 21.11 1.17
CA ASP A 178 -1.23 22.46 1.69
C ASP A 178 -1.35 23.53 0.60
N ILE A 179 -0.78 23.28 -0.59
CA ILE A 179 -0.87 24.21 -1.72
C ILE A 179 -2.32 24.43 -2.13
N ILE A 180 -3.07 23.34 -2.32
CA ILE A 180 -4.46 23.41 -2.79
C ILE A 180 -5.35 24.06 -1.72
N ILE A 181 -5.24 23.64 -0.46
CA ILE A 181 -6.09 24.12 0.64
C ILE A 181 -5.85 25.60 0.93
N LYS A 182 -4.59 26.04 0.95
CA LYS A 182 -4.23 27.39 1.41
C LYS A 182 -4.27 28.44 0.29
N TYR A 183 -4.02 28.04 -0.96
CA TYR A 183 -3.71 29.00 -2.02
C TYR A 183 -4.55 28.86 -3.30
N PHE A 184 -5.42 27.85 -3.43
CA PHE A 184 -6.26 27.72 -4.62
C PHE A 184 -7.66 28.34 -4.42
N PRO A 185 -8.00 29.45 -5.09
CA PRO A 185 -9.29 30.11 -4.95
C PRO A 185 -10.34 29.39 -5.81
N ALA A 186 -11.08 28.44 -5.22
CA ALA A 186 -12.13 27.71 -5.94
C ALA A 186 -13.52 28.33 -5.73
N GLU A 187 -14.25 28.59 -6.83
CA GLU A 187 -15.66 29.01 -6.81
C GLU A 187 -16.65 27.82 -6.90
N GLY A 188 -16.16 26.58 -6.95
CA GLY A 188 -16.94 25.35 -6.90
C GLY A 188 -16.27 24.32 -5.99
N THR A 189 -16.95 23.89 -4.93
CA THR A 189 -16.31 23.22 -3.79
C THR A 189 -16.36 21.70 -3.88
N ASN A 190 -17.40 21.10 -4.48
CA ASN A 190 -17.66 19.67 -4.33
C ASN A 190 -16.69 18.79 -5.12
N GLU A 191 -16.39 19.13 -6.36
CA GLU A 191 -15.44 18.39 -7.22
C GLU A 191 -14.02 18.47 -6.66
N LEU A 192 -13.61 19.66 -6.20
CA LEU A 192 -12.32 19.84 -5.56
C LEU A 192 -12.24 19.12 -4.21
N ASN A 193 -13.29 19.18 -3.39
CA ASN A 193 -13.36 18.46 -2.12
C ASN A 193 -13.32 16.93 -2.32
N ALA A 194 -14.03 16.41 -3.32
CA ALA A 194 -13.99 14.98 -3.66
C ALA A 194 -12.58 14.57 -4.10
N THR A 195 -11.95 15.34 -4.99
CA THR A 195 -10.57 15.08 -5.43
C THR A 195 -9.57 15.16 -4.26
N LEU A 196 -9.74 16.13 -3.35
CA LEU A 196 -8.90 16.24 -2.15
C LEU A 196 -9.08 15.05 -1.22
N PHE A 197 -10.31 14.59 -1.01
CA PHE A 197 -10.59 13.38 -0.25
C PHE A 197 -9.87 12.17 -0.87
N ASP A 198 -9.95 12.03 -2.18
CA ASP A 198 -9.28 10.99 -2.95
C ASP A 198 -7.75 11.03 -2.83
N ILE A 199 -7.17 12.23 -2.84
CA ILE A 199 -5.73 12.45 -2.59
C ILE A 199 -5.38 12.03 -1.16
N PHE A 200 -6.22 12.35 -0.17
CA PHE A 200 -5.97 12.01 1.23
C PHE A 200 -6.05 10.50 1.46
N SER A 201 -7.07 9.84 0.92
CA SER A 201 -7.20 8.39 0.99
C SER A 201 -6.03 7.68 0.31
N CYS A 202 -5.60 8.15 -0.87
CA CYS A 202 -4.42 7.61 -1.56
C CYS A 202 -3.14 7.79 -0.73
N SER A 203 -2.99 8.93 -0.07
CA SER A 203 -1.85 9.20 0.81
C SER A 203 -1.83 8.27 2.04
N GLN A 204 -2.98 8.01 2.66
CA GLN A 204 -3.08 7.09 3.79
C GLN A 204 -2.80 5.64 3.37
N ASP A 205 -3.22 5.28 2.18
CA ASP A 205 -3.01 3.96 1.59
C ASP A 205 -1.54 3.71 1.23
N LEU A 206 -0.82 4.73 0.73
CA LEU A 206 0.64 4.67 0.56
C LEU A 206 1.39 4.56 1.89
N ALA A 207 0.96 5.30 2.92
CA ALA A 207 1.55 5.15 4.25
C ALA A 207 1.33 3.74 4.82
N SER A 208 0.17 3.13 4.55
CA SER A 208 -0.16 1.76 4.91
C SER A 208 0.71 0.75 4.14
N HIS A 209 0.99 1.01 2.86
CA HIS A 209 1.94 0.24 2.06
C HIS A 209 3.35 0.28 2.68
N ASN A 210 3.88 1.48 2.93
CA ASN A 210 5.20 1.67 3.58
C ASN A 210 5.26 0.93 4.94
N LYS A 211 4.19 1.01 5.74
CA LYS A 211 4.09 0.32 7.03
C LYS A 211 4.21 -1.20 6.88
N ILE A 212 3.57 -1.78 5.86
CA ILE A 212 3.67 -3.23 5.58
C ILE A 212 5.10 -3.59 5.17
N GLU A 213 5.76 -2.75 4.37
CA GLU A 213 7.15 -2.98 3.99
C GLU A 213 8.09 -2.98 5.20
N ASP A 214 8.00 -1.94 6.02
CA ASP A 214 8.86 -1.73 7.18
C ASP A 214 8.61 -2.75 8.31
N ALA A 215 7.34 -3.04 8.60
CA ALA A 215 6.97 -3.85 9.75
C ALA A 215 6.89 -5.35 9.46
N LEU A 216 6.67 -5.75 8.19
CA LEU A 216 6.56 -7.16 7.81
C LEU A 216 7.63 -7.56 6.80
N PHE A 217 7.65 -6.93 5.63
CA PHE A 217 8.46 -7.39 4.50
C PHE A 217 9.96 -7.38 4.83
N VAL A 218 10.49 -6.24 5.27
CA VAL A 218 11.90 -6.07 5.63
C VAL A 218 12.33 -7.07 6.71
N PRO A 219 11.65 -7.19 7.87
CA PRO A 219 11.99 -8.17 8.89
C PRO A 219 11.98 -9.63 8.40
N ILE A 220 11.00 -10.02 7.57
CA ILE A 220 10.91 -11.38 7.04
C ILE A 220 12.10 -11.67 6.12
N VAL A 221 12.45 -10.72 5.24
CA VAL A 221 13.61 -10.86 4.35
C VAL A 221 14.90 -10.95 5.16
N GLU A 222 15.08 -10.14 6.20
CA GLU A 222 16.25 -10.23 7.08
C GLU A 222 16.39 -11.61 7.76
N ILE A 223 15.27 -12.19 8.21
CA ILE A 223 15.26 -13.53 8.80
C ILE A 223 15.70 -14.56 7.77
N LEU A 224 15.19 -14.48 6.54
CA LEU A 224 15.57 -15.37 5.45
C LEU A 224 17.06 -15.23 5.09
N GLU A 225 17.57 -14.00 4.99
CA GLU A 225 18.99 -13.73 4.75
C GLU A 225 19.90 -14.34 5.83
N LYS A 226 19.48 -14.32 7.11
CA LYS A 226 20.23 -14.89 8.24
C LYS A 226 20.19 -16.43 8.23
N LYS A 227 19.07 -17.04 7.80
CA LYS A 227 18.93 -18.50 7.67
C LYS A 227 19.81 -19.07 6.57
N LEU A 228 19.95 -18.34 5.45
CA LEU A 228 20.87 -18.67 4.36
C LEU A 228 22.29 -18.23 4.77
N LYS A 229 22.94 -19.04 5.61
CA LYS A 229 24.39 -18.91 5.85
C LYS A 229 25.14 -19.17 4.54
N HIS A 230 26.21 -18.40 4.32
CA HIS A 230 27.12 -18.60 3.19
C HIS A 230 27.70 -20.01 3.15
#